data_AF-A0A8I1E852-F1
#
_entry.id   AF-A0A8I1E852-F1
#
_cell.length_a   1.000
_cell.length_b   1.000
_cell.length_c   1.000
_cell.angle_alpha   90.00
_cell.angle_beta   90.00
_cell.angle_gamma   90.00
#
_symmetry.space_group_name_H-M   'P 1'
#
loop_
_entity.id
_entity.type
_entity.pdbx_description
1 polymer ?
#
loop_
_entity_poly.entity_id
_entity_poly.type
_entity_poly.pdbx_seq_one_letter_code
_entity_poly.pdbx_strand_id
1 'polypeptide(L)' 'MWEKPGASHQDVVASMLACGEKNGSGIDPRASFQEMAQRFVCMKRAGYTRRDGFDICASHPKEPLKACESAQ' A
#
# COMPACT_ATOMS: atom_id res chain seq x y z
N MET A 1 5.29 -6.72 -5.24
CA MET A 1 3.99 -7.43 -5.10
C MET A 1 3.71 -7.69 -3.61
N TRP A 2 2.46 -7.59 -3.16
CA TRP A 2 2.09 -7.84 -1.75
C TRP A 2 2.08 -9.34 -1.41
N GLU A 3 2.35 -9.67 -0.14
CA GLU A 3 2.26 -11.01 0.41
C GLU A 3 1.84 -11.00 1.87
N LYS A 4 1.28 -12.12 2.32
CA LYS A 4 0.95 -12.42 3.72
C LYS A 4 0.92 -13.94 3.88
N PRO A 5 1.49 -14.53 4.94
CA PRO A 5 1.45 -15.98 5.14
C PRO A 5 0.00 -16.50 5.09
N GLY A 6 -0.24 -17.52 4.25
CA GLY A 6 -1.56 -18.13 4.07
C GLY A 6 -2.53 -17.35 3.18
N ALA A 7 -2.18 -16.16 2.68
CA ALA A 7 -3.04 -15.42 1.76
C ALA A 7 -2.89 -15.92 0.32
N SER A 8 -4.02 -16.18 -0.33
CA SER A 8 -4.06 -16.44 -1.77
C SER A 8 -3.88 -15.14 -2.57
N HIS A 9 -3.69 -15.27 -3.89
CA HIS A 9 -3.67 -14.10 -4.78
C HIS A 9 -5.01 -13.34 -4.74
N GLN A 10 -6.14 -14.04 -4.61
CA GLN A 10 -7.45 -13.40 -4.49
C GLN A 10 -7.57 -12.58 -3.20
N ASP A 11 -7.02 -13.05 -2.08
CA ASP A 11 -7.03 -12.32 -0.81
C ASP A 11 -6.20 -11.03 -0.89
N VAL A 12 -5.06 -11.09 -1.59
CA VAL A 12 -4.23 -9.92 -1.85
C VAL A 12 -5.02 -8.89 -2.67
N VAL A 13 -5.62 -9.30 -3.78
CA VAL A 13 -6.41 -8.41 -4.65
C VAL A 13 -7.59 -7.82 -3.90
N ALA A 14 -8.34 -8.64 -3.14
CA ALA A 14 -9.47 -8.18 -2.34
C ALA A 14 -9.04 -7.14 -1.30
N SER A 15 -7.92 -7.37 -0.60
CA SER A 15 -7.38 -6.41 0.37
C SER A 15 -6.92 -5.11 -0.29
N MET A 16 -6.31 -5.19 -1.47
CA MET A 16 -5.93 -3.99 -2.24
C MET A 16 -7.15 -3.15 -2.60
N LEU A 17 -8.21 -3.79 -3.12
CA LEU A 17 -9.47 -3.11 -3.45
C LEU A 17 -10.10 -2.49 -2.20
N ALA A 18 -10.12 -3.21 -1.08
CA ALA A 18 -10.63 -2.70 0.20
C ALA A 18 -9.80 -1.49 0.72
N CYS A 19 -8.50 -1.47 0.42
CA CYS A 19 -7.62 -0.35 0.74
C CYS A 19 -7.69 0.83 -0.25
N GLY A 20 -8.56 0.76 -1.28
CA GLY A 20 -8.81 1.86 -2.22
C GLY A 20 -8.05 1.77 -3.54
N GLU A 21 -7.39 0.65 -3.84
CA GLU A 21 -6.93 0.38 -5.21
C GLU A 21 -8.12 0.14 -6.15
N LYS A 22 -7.97 0.56 -7.42
CA LYS A 22 -9.07 0.46 -8.40
C LYS A 22 -9.10 -0.86 -9.17
N ASN A 23 -7.96 -1.52 -9.32
CA ASN A 23 -7.82 -2.69 -10.20
C ASN A 23 -6.93 -3.80 -9.62
N GLY A 24 -6.50 -3.69 -8.35
CA GLY A 24 -5.66 -4.69 -7.71
C GLY A 24 -4.24 -4.81 -8.29
N SER A 25 -3.84 -3.92 -9.19
CA SER A 25 -2.47 -3.90 -9.75
C SER A 25 -1.46 -3.23 -8.81
N GLY A 26 -1.94 -2.34 -7.92
CA GLY A 26 -1.09 -1.54 -7.05
C GLY A 26 -0.44 -0.37 -7.78
N ILE A 27 -0.85 -0.14 -9.02
CA ILE A 27 -0.36 0.94 -9.89
C ILE A 27 -1.58 1.74 -10.33
N ASP A 28 -1.73 2.92 -9.75
CA ASP A 28 -2.67 3.94 -10.19
C ASP A 28 -1.87 5.18 -10.60
N PRO A 29 -1.60 5.38 -11.91
CA PRO A 29 -0.77 6.48 -12.38
C PRO A 29 -1.40 7.86 -12.13
N ARG A 30 -2.67 7.90 -11.73
CA ARG A 30 -3.38 9.14 -11.37
C ARG A 30 -3.44 9.38 -9.86
N ALA A 31 -2.96 8.44 -9.05
CA ALA A 31 -2.94 8.62 -7.60
C ALA A 31 -1.84 9.59 -7.18
N SER A 32 -2.21 10.53 -6.32
CA SER A 32 -1.25 11.37 -5.61
C SER A 32 -0.39 10.53 -4.66
N PHE A 33 0.78 11.05 -4.28
CA PHE A 33 1.63 10.41 -3.28
C PHE A 33 0.91 10.18 -1.94
N GLN A 34 0.01 11.08 -1.54
CA GLN A 34 -0.80 10.91 -0.33
C GLN A 34 -1.75 9.71 -0.45
N GLU A 35 -2.45 9.57 -1.58
CA GLU A 35 -3.34 8.43 -1.81
C GLU A 35 -2.56 7.11 -1.87
N MET A 36 -1.40 7.10 -2.55
CA MET A 36 -0.53 5.93 -2.57
C MET A 36 -0.05 5.56 -1.16
N ALA A 37 0.30 6.55 -0.33
CA ALA A 37 0.72 6.33 1.05
C ALA A 37 -0.41 5.77 1.93
N GLN A 38 -1.64 6.29 1.78
CA GLN A 38 -2.82 5.78 2.48
C GLN A 38 -3.08 4.30 2.14
N ARG A 39 -3.06 3.96 0.84
CA ARG A 39 -3.25 2.57 0.37
C ARG A 39 -2.14 1.65 0.89
N PHE A 40 -0.90 2.12 0.85
CA PHE A 40 0.26 1.37 1.34
C PHE A 40 0.16 1.06 2.84
N VAL A 41 -0.11 2.07 3.67
CA VAL A 41 -0.26 1.90 5.11
C VAL A 41 -1.47 1.03 5.45
N CYS A 42 -2.56 1.14 4.71
CA CYS A 42 -3.72 0.24 4.86
C CYS A 42 -3.32 -1.23 4.66
N MET A 43 -2.59 -1.56 3.58
CA MET A 43 -2.12 -2.93 3.34
C MET A 43 -1.19 -3.43 4.45
N LYS A 44 -0.27 -2.57 4.94
CA LYS A 44 0.61 -2.89 6.08
C LYS A 44 -0.20 -3.19 7.34
N ARG A 45 -1.23 -2.39 7.64
CA ARG A 45 -2.14 -2.63 8.79
C ARG A 45 -2.97 -3.90 8.64
N ALA A 46 -3.30 -4.31 7.41
CA ALA A 46 -3.94 -5.60 7.13
C ALA A 46 -2.99 -6.81 7.26
N GLY A 47 -1.71 -6.56 7.58
CA GLY A 47 -0.69 -7.59 7.81
C GLY A 47 0.05 -8.05 6.55
N TYR A 48 -0.02 -7.26 5.47
CA TYR A 48 0.72 -7.55 4.24
C TYR A 48 2.10 -6.90 4.23
N THR A 49 3.05 -7.56 3.58
CA THR A 49 4.40 -7.05 3.30
C THR A 49 4.63 -6.92 1.80
N ARG A 50 5.55 -6.03 1.41
CA ARG A 50 5.98 -5.88 0.01
C ARG A 50 7.20 -6.77 -0.24
N ARG A 51 7.09 -7.67 -1.22
CA ARG A 51 8.21 -8.53 -1.66
C ARG A 51 9.35 -7.79 -2.35
N ASP A 52 9.05 -6.65 -2.96
CA ASP A 52 10.01 -5.87 -3.73
C ASP A 52 10.78 -4.86 -2.88
N GLY A 53 10.62 -4.88 -1.56
CA GLY A 53 11.27 -3.94 -0.64
C GLY A 53 10.80 -2.49 -0.79
N PHE A 54 9.79 -2.23 -1.61
CA PHE A 54 9.25 -0.88 -1.80
C PHE A 54 8.58 -0.41 -0.50
N ASP A 55 8.97 0.77 -0.04
CA ASP A 55 8.35 1.47 1.08
C ASP A 55 8.14 2.95 0.71
N ILE A 56 6.88 3.34 0.52
CA ILE A 56 6.54 4.71 0.18
C ILE A 56 6.76 5.66 1.37
N CYS A 57 6.68 5.17 2.60
CA CYS A 57 6.96 5.98 3.79
C CYS A 57 8.45 6.23 3.97
N ALA A 58 9.31 5.39 3.37
CA ALA A 58 10.75 5.63 3.26
C ALA A 58 11.13 6.40 1.99
N SER A 59 10.21 6.57 1.04
CA SER A 59 10.42 7.53 -0.04
C SER A 59 10.45 8.93 0.57
N HIS A 60 11.35 9.81 0.12
CA HIS A 60 11.50 11.17 0.63
C HIS A 60 10.79 12.18 -0.29
N PRO A 61 9.44 12.25 -0.31
CA PRO A 61 8.74 13.24 -1.09
C PRO A 61 8.98 14.64 -0.54
N LYS A 62 8.71 15.65 -1.38
CA LYS A 62 8.83 17.06 -1.01
C LYS A 62 7.87 17.49 0.11
N GLU A 63 6.76 16.78 0.26
CA GLU A 63 5.74 17.03 1.29
C GLU A 63 5.58 15.80 2.18
N PRO A 64 5.42 15.97 3.50
CA PRO A 64 5.24 14.84 4.43
C PRO A 64 3.98 14.03 4.10
N LEU A 65 4.10 12.70 4.14
CA LEU A 65 3.00 11.78 3.89
C LEU A 65 2.24 11.53 5.18
N LYS A 66 1.04 12.09 5.31
CA LYS A 66 0.25 12.04 6.56
C LYS A 66 -0.05 10.61 7.02
N ALA A 67 -0.28 9.71 6.06
CA ALA A 67 -0.53 8.30 6.35
C ALA A 67 0.65 7.61 7.05
N CYS A 68 1.88 8.05 6.76
CA CYS A 68 3.11 7.49 7.28
C CYS A 68 3.47 8.02 8.68
N GLU A 69 2.99 9.21 9.04
CA GLU A 69 3.21 9.79 10.38
C GLU A 69 2.52 8.97 11.48
N SER A 70 1.41 8.30 11.14
CA SER A 70 0.64 7.45 12.07
C SER A 70 1.04 5.97 12.05
N ALA A 71 2.20 5.65 11.45
CA ALA A 71 2.70 4.28 11.32
C ALA A 71 3.99 4.02 12.13
N GLN A 72 4.40 4.99 12.95
CA GLN A 72 5.50 4.88 13.92
C GLN A 72 5.00 4.36 15.27
#